data_AF-A0AAX0QRU4-F1
#
_entry.id   AF-A0AAX0QRU4-F1
#
_cell.length_a   1.000
_cell.length_b   1.000
_cell.length_c   1.000
_cell.angle_alpha   90.00
_cell.angle_beta   90.00
_cell.angle_gamma   90.00
#
_symmetry.space_group_name_H-M   'P 1'
#
loop_
_entity.id
_entity.type
_entity.pdbx_description
1 polymer ?
#
loop_
_entity_poly.entity_id
_entity_poly.type
_entity_poly.pdbx_seq_one_letter_code
_entity_poly.pdbx_strand_id
1 'polypeptide(L)'
;MQKDNLSENDKAEIRAFSETKNELGERPRDKYLRIKFKMYHGNYCGKGNNGGKPIDKLDAACKAHDECYEKYGWGKCKCDKPFIKKTAKIARNEKYSKKYRNKAKNAAVLFAVAYARCKYLK
;
A
#
# COMPACT_ATOMS: atom_id res chain seq x y z
N MET A 1 4.01 -33.93 11.88
CA MET A 1 4.41 -33.56 10.50
C MET A 1 3.21 -32.94 9.80
N GLN A 2 3.12 -31.60 9.78
CA GLN A 2 2.11 -30.93 8.96
C GLN A 2 2.71 -30.71 7.56
N LYS A 3 2.09 -31.30 6.55
CA LYS A 3 2.47 -31.08 5.15
C LYS A 3 1.83 -29.77 4.72
N ASP A 4 2.64 -28.72 4.67
CA ASP A 4 2.18 -27.38 4.31
C ASP A 4 1.70 -27.34 2.85
N ASN A 5 0.41 -27.09 2.65
CA ASN A 5 -0.26 -26.93 1.35
C ASN A 5 0.07 -25.58 0.68
N LEU A 6 1.34 -25.21 0.62
CA LEU A 6 1.75 -24.02 -0.14
C LEU A 6 1.97 -24.38 -1.60
N SER A 7 1.38 -23.61 -2.51
CA SER A 7 1.71 -23.73 -3.93
C SER A 7 3.17 -23.36 -4.17
N GLU A 8 3.78 -23.89 -5.22
CA GLU A 8 5.18 -23.57 -5.55
C GLU A 8 5.40 -22.06 -5.75
N ASN A 9 4.36 -21.32 -6.17
CA ASN A 9 4.40 -19.87 -6.23
C ASN A 9 4.41 -19.22 -4.84
N ASP A 10 3.66 -19.74 -3.88
CA ASP A 10 3.65 -19.21 -2.51
C ASP A 10 4.99 -19.49 -1.82
N LYS A 11 5.58 -20.66 -2.08
CA LYS A 11 6.93 -21.00 -1.61
C LYS A 11 7.98 -20.10 -2.24
N ALA A 12 7.89 -19.82 -3.53
CA ALA A 12 8.79 -18.91 -4.23
C ALA A 12 8.64 -17.46 -3.74
N GLU A 13 7.42 -16.99 -3.50
CA GLU A 13 7.18 -15.64 -2.97
C GLU A 13 7.69 -15.51 -1.51
N ILE A 14 7.51 -16.53 -0.66
CA ILE A 14 8.06 -16.55 0.71
C ILE A 14 9.57 -16.68 0.72
N ARG A 15 10.13 -17.48 -0.19
CA ARG A 15 11.58 -17.65 -0.34
C ARG A 15 12.22 -16.35 -0.81
N ALA A 16 11.66 -15.70 -1.83
CA ALA A 16 12.10 -14.39 -2.28
C ALA A 16 12.01 -13.34 -1.16
N PHE A 17 10.94 -13.37 -0.35
CA PHE A 17 10.80 -12.48 0.81
C PHE A 17 11.82 -12.78 1.92
N SER A 18 12.09 -14.05 2.21
CA SER A 18 13.06 -14.50 3.22
C SER A 18 14.51 -14.22 2.79
N GLU A 19 14.84 -14.42 1.52
CA GLU A 19 16.14 -14.08 0.92
C GLU A 19 16.34 -12.55 0.95
N THR A 20 15.33 -11.77 0.55
CA THR A 20 15.36 -10.30 0.68
C THR A 20 15.53 -9.86 2.13
N LYS A 21 14.93 -10.57 3.10
CA LYS A 21 15.08 -10.27 4.53
C LYS A 21 16.49 -10.58 5.06
N ASN A 22 17.11 -11.65 4.56
CA ASN A 22 18.47 -12.06 4.97
C ASN A 22 19.55 -11.20 4.32
N GLU A 23 19.34 -10.73 3.08
CA GLU A 23 20.21 -9.75 2.42
C GLU A 23 20.14 -8.36 3.09
N LEU A 24 19.01 -8.01 3.72
CA LEU A 24 18.77 -6.73 4.41
C LEU A 24 19.13 -6.76 5.91
N GLY A 25 20.19 -7.48 6.27
CA GLY A 25 20.68 -7.73 7.65
C GLY A 25 20.27 -6.70 8.72
N GLU A 26 19.73 -7.23 9.82
CA GLU A 26 19.41 -6.62 11.11
C GLU A 26 18.91 -5.15 11.18
N ARG A 27 17.66 -5.03 11.68
CA ARG A 27 16.94 -3.83 12.16
C ARG A 27 17.55 -2.47 11.77
N PRO A 28 17.13 -1.85 10.65
CA PRO A 28 17.62 -0.53 10.31
C PRO A 28 16.90 0.56 11.12
N ARG A 29 17.66 1.32 11.91
CA ARG A 29 17.29 2.63 12.44
C ARG A 29 16.73 3.51 11.31
N ASP A 30 15.44 3.84 11.39
CA ASP A 30 14.70 5.04 10.90
C ASP A 30 14.96 5.61 9.47
N LYS A 31 15.85 5.02 8.68
CA LYS A 31 16.34 5.62 7.42
C LYS A 31 16.00 4.78 6.18
N TYR A 32 15.82 3.47 6.32
CA TYR A 32 15.61 2.53 5.21
C TYR A 32 14.15 2.15 4.92
N LEU A 33 13.19 2.45 5.80
CA LEU A 33 11.75 2.27 5.48
C LEU A 33 11.28 3.22 4.36
N ARG A 34 12.07 4.27 4.07
CA ARG A 34 11.84 5.25 3.00
C ARG A 34 12.31 4.80 1.61
N ILE A 35 13.00 3.67 1.48
CA ILE A 35 13.60 3.28 0.20
C ILE A 35 12.79 2.14 -0.43
N LYS A 36 12.12 2.46 -1.56
CA LYS A 36 11.51 1.56 -2.56
C LYS A 36 10.07 1.05 -2.41
N PHE A 37 9.20 1.66 -1.61
CA PHE A 37 7.77 1.65 -1.99
C PHE A 37 7.53 2.71 -3.08
N LYS A 38 7.82 2.37 -4.34
CA LYS A 38 7.34 3.15 -5.49
C LYS A 38 5.81 2.97 -5.57
N MET A 39 5.07 3.60 -4.67
CA MET A 39 3.65 3.88 -4.89
C MET A 39 3.52 5.14 -5.76
N TYR A 40 4.41 5.32 -6.75
CA TYR A 40 4.26 6.31 -7.81
C TYR A 40 3.42 5.69 -8.91
N HIS A 41 2.17 6.13 -8.99
CA HIS A 41 1.21 5.64 -9.97
C HIS A 41 0.26 6.77 -10.36
N GLY A 42 0.28 7.13 -11.63
CA GLY A 42 -0.55 8.23 -12.12
C GLY A 42 -0.11 9.59 -11.59
N ASN A 43 -1.10 10.45 -11.40
CA ASN A 43 -0.90 11.85 -11.05
C ASN A 43 -0.96 12.11 -9.55
N TYR A 44 -1.48 11.17 -8.75
CA TYR A 44 -1.80 11.39 -7.34
C TYR A 44 -1.24 10.33 -6.39
N CYS A 45 -1.05 9.08 -6.84
CA CYS A 45 -0.41 8.13 -5.94
C CYS A 45 1.09 8.44 -5.86
N GLY A 46 1.56 8.84 -4.67
CA GLY A 46 2.97 9.08 -4.40
C GLY A 46 3.19 10.19 -3.37
N LYS A 47 4.42 10.67 -3.27
CA LYS A 47 4.70 11.90 -2.54
C LYS A 47 4.35 13.10 -3.43
N GLY A 48 3.41 13.92 -2.98
CA GLY A 48 2.88 15.05 -3.75
C GLY A 48 1.89 14.60 -4.83
N ASN A 49 1.44 15.54 -5.65
CA ASN A 49 0.64 15.27 -6.84
C ASN A 49 1.22 16.03 -8.04
N ASN A 50 1.00 15.49 -9.23
CA ASN A 50 1.40 16.09 -10.51
C ASN A 50 0.30 17.02 -11.08
N GLY A 51 -0.86 17.06 -10.42
CA GLY A 51 -2.06 17.72 -10.94
C GLY A 51 -2.72 16.99 -12.13
N GLY A 52 -3.84 17.51 -12.60
CA GLY A 52 -4.55 16.99 -13.78
C GLY A 52 -5.69 16.00 -13.49
N LYS A 53 -6.04 15.17 -14.47
CA LYS A 53 -7.09 14.14 -14.32
C LYS A 53 -6.49 12.83 -13.84
N PRO A 54 -7.11 12.11 -12.89
CA PRO A 54 -6.67 10.77 -12.53
C PRO A 54 -6.64 9.84 -13.75
N ILE A 55 -5.57 9.06 -13.89
CA ILE A 55 -5.41 8.18 -15.06
C ILE A 55 -6.19 6.86 -14.92
N ASP A 56 -6.53 6.45 -13.70
CA ASP A 56 -7.38 5.29 -13.42
C ASP A 56 -8.00 5.33 -12.01
N LYS A 57 -8.69 4.25 -11.61
CA LYS A 57 -9.43 4.19 -10.34
C LYS A 57 -8.55 4.21 -9.09
N LEU A 58 -7.32 3.70 -9.18
CA LEU A 58 -6.36 3.72 -8.08
C LEU A 58 -5.82 5.15 -7.92
N ASP A 59 -5.48 5.78 -9.03
CA ASP A 59 -5.07 7.18 -9.06
C ASP A 59 -6.18 8.12 -8.53
N ALA A 60 -7.44 7.86 -8.90
CA ALA A 60 -8.59 8.60 -8.38
C ALA A 60 -8.82 8.38 -6.88
N ALA A 61 -8.44 7.21 -6.35
CA ALA A 61 -8.47 6.96 -4.91
C ALA A 61 -7.39 7.78 -4.19
N CYS A 62 -6.19 7.89 -4.77
CA CYS A 62 -5.11 8.72 -4.25
C CYS A 62 -5.47 10.21 -4.29
N LYS A 63 -6.04 10.71 -5.40
CA LYS A 63 -6.54 12.10 -5.48
C LYS A 63 -7.49 12.45 -4.34
N ALA A 64 -8.50 11.60 -4.12
CA ALA A 64 -9.48 11.84 -3.06
C ALA A 64 -8.87 11.76 -1.64
N HIS A 65 -7.75 11.06 -1.48
CA HIS A 65 -7.02 10.98 -0.21
C HIS A 65 -6.18 12.24 0.02
N ASP A 66 -5.46 12.70 -1.01
CA ASP A 66 -4.72 13.97 -0.99
C ASP A 66 -5.65 15.15 -0.68
N GLU A 67 -6.78 15.27 -1.37
CA GLU A 67 -7.79 16.32 -1.13
C GLU A 67 -8.33 16.29 0.31
N CYS A 68 -8.48 15.09 0.87
CA CYS A 68 -8.90 14.93 2.26
C CYS A 68 -7.82 15.44 3.23
N TYR A 69 -6.56 15.16 2.96
CA TYR A 69 -5.43 15.69 3.74
C TYR A 69 -5.26 17.18 3.60
N GLU A 70 -5.45 17.76 2.41
CA GLU A 70 -5.46 19.21 2.21
C GLU A 70 -6.56 19.87 3.05
N LYS A 71 -7.76 19.26 3.10
CA LYS A 71 -8.90 19.82 3.83
C LYS A 71 -8.81 19.67 5.35
N TYR A 72 -8.26 18.56 5.85
CA TYR A 72 -8.36 18.20 7.27
C TYR A 72 -7.03 18.03 8.00
N GLY A 73 -5.92 18.13 7.28
CA GLY A 73 -4.58 17.90 7.78
C GLY A 73 -4.09 16.46 7.60
N TRP A 74 -2.78 16.31 7.65
CA TRP A 74 -2.08 15.04 7.51
C TRP A 74 -2.39 14.05 8.64
N GLY A 75 -2.40 12.76 8.31
CA GLY A 75 -2.53 11.66 9.28
C GLY A 75 -3.90 11.51 9.93
N LYS A 76 -4.95 12.13 9.37
CA LYS A 76 -6.31 12.00 9.89
C LYS A 76 -6.92 10.67 9.47
N CYS A 77 -7.27 9.83 10.46
CA CYS A 77 -8.03 8.57 10.30
C CYS A 77 -9.22 8.67 9.33
N LYS A 78 -9.93 9.81 9.32
CA LYS A 78 -11.10 10.04 8.46
C LYS A 78 -10.75 10.05 6.97
N CYS A 79 -9.51 10.33 6.61
CA CYS A 79 -8.99 10.25 5.26
C CYS A 79 -8.51 8.83 4.92
N ASP A 80 -7.84 8.17 5.86
CA ASP A 80 -7.30 6.83 5.63
C ASP A 80 -8.39 5.77 5.46
N LYS A 81 -9.47 5.81 6.25
CA LYS A 81 -10.57 4.83 6.19
C LYS A 81 -11.19 4.70 4.79
N PRO A 82 -11.67 5.78 4.13
CA PRO A 82 -12.24 5.68 2.79
C PRO A 82 -11.19 5.29 1.74
N PHE A 83 -9.94 5.72 1.90
CA PHE A 83 -8.84 5.34 1.02
C PHE A 83 -8.59 3.82 1.05
N ILE A 84 -8.41 3.24 2.25
CA ILE A 84 -8.21 1.79 2.45
C ILE A 84 -9.38 1.00 1.86
N LYS A 85 -10.62 1.44 2.06
CA LYS A 85 -11.81 0.76 1.51
C LYS A 85 -11.78 0.72 -0.02
N LYS A 86 -11.43 1.84 -0.67
CA LYS A 86 -11.35 1.93 -2.13
C LYS A 86 -10.23 1.04 -2.68
N THR A 87 -9.03 1.13 -2.13
CA THR A 87 -7.87 0.36 -2.59
C THR A 87 -8.02 -1.14 -2.34
N ALA A 88 -8.61 -1.54 -1.22
CA ALA A 88 -8.94 -2.95 -0.95
C ALA A 88 -9.99 -3.51 -1.92
N LYS A 89 -10.95 -2.70 -2.37
CA LYS A 89 -11.91 -3.11 -3.41
C LYS A 89 -11.23 -3.33 -4.76
N ILE A 90 -10.26 -2.48 -5.12
CA ILE A 90 -9.47 -2.64 -6.34
C ILE A 90 -8.60 -3.90 -6.26
N ALA A 91 -7.93 -4.13 -5.14
CA ALA A 91 -7.04 -5.27 -4.93
C ALA A 91 -7.75 -6.64 -5.06
N ARG A 92 -9.04 -6.72 -4.70
CA ARG A 92 -9.83 -7.96 -4.78
C ARG A 92 -10.50 -8.19 -6.14
N ASN A 93 -10.51 -7.20 -7.02
CA ASN A 93 -11.22 -7.31 -8.30
C ASN A 93 -10.33 -8.00 -9.35
N GLU A 94 -10.63 -9.27 -9.64
CA GLU A 94 -9.87 -10.14 -10.56
C GLU A 94 -9.89 -9.67 -12.03
N LYS A 95 -10.79 -8.74 -12.40
CA LYS A 95 -10.76 -8.10 -13.72
C LYS A 95 -9.51 -7.26 -13.95
N TYR A 96 -8.77 -6.90 -12.89
CA TYR A 96 -7.53 -6.16 -13.00
C TYR A 96 -6.30 -7.07 -12.98
N SER A 97 -5.24 -6.64 -13.68
CA SER A 97 -3.97 -7.36 -13.70
C SER A 97 -3.37 -7.56 -12.30
N LYS A 98 -2.65 -8.66 -12.07
CA LYS A 98 -1.97 -8.95 -10.78
C LYS A 98 -1.11 -7.77 -10.32
N LYS A 99 -0.38 -7.13 -11.25
CA LYS A 99 0.44 -5.93 -10.98
C LYS A 99 -0.39 -4.76 -10.44
N TYR A 100 -1.54 -4.47 -11.05
CA TYR A 100 -2.41 -3.37 -10.60
C TYR A 100 -3.05 -3.67 -9.24
N ARG A 101 -3.53 -4.91 -9.05
CA ARG A 101 -4.07 -5.37 -7.76
C ARG A 101 -3.02 -5.28 -6.65
N ASN A 102 -1.77 -5.64 -6.92
CA ASN A 102 -0.67 -5.56 -5.96
C ASN A 102 -0.35 -4.11 -5.55
N LYS A 103 -0.36 -3.16 -6.49
CA LYS A 103 -0.23 -1.73 -6.16
C LYS A 103 -1.33 -1.28 -5.19
N ALA A 104 -2.58 -1.62 -5.48
CA ALA A 104 -3.71 -1.27 -4.63
C ALA A 104 -3.64 -1.97 -3.25
N LYS A 105 -3.21 -3.24 -3.21
CA LYS A 105 -2.99 -3.99 -1.97
C LYS A 105 -1.94 -3.32 -1.09
N ASN A 106 -0.79 -2.96 -1.67
CA ASN A 106 0.28 -2.28 -0.94
C ASN A 106 -0.18 -0.93 -0.38
N ALA A 107 -0.92 -0.15 -1.17
CA ALA A 107 -1.52 1.10 -0.71
C ALA A 107 -2.48 0.87 0.46
N ALA A 108 -3.37 -0.13 0.36
CA ALA A 108 -4.30 -0.46 1.43
C ALA A 108 -3.58 -0.84 2.74
N VAL A 109 -2.54 -1.70 2.65
CA VAL A 109 -1.78 -2.18 3.82
C VAL A 109 -1.04 -1.04 4.50
N LEU A 110 -0.34 -0.19 3.73
CA LEU A 110 0.42 0.93 4.27
C LEU A 110 -0.47 1.84 5.13
N PHE A 111 -1.63 2.22 4.60
CA PHE A 111 -2.56 3.10 5.32
C PHE A 111 -3.42 2.37 6.35
N ALA A 112 -3.61 1.06 6.26
CA ALA A 112 -4.26 0.28 7.32
C ALA A 112 -3.44 0.29 8.62
N VAL A 113 -2.11 0.20 8.51
CA VAL A 113 -1.21 0.35 9.67
C VAL A 113 -1.31 1.76 10.26
N ALA A 114 -1.31 2.80 9.42
CA ALA A 114 -1.47 4.19 9.87
C ALA A 114 -2.83 4.41 10.56
N TYR A 115 -3.92 3.90 9.97
CA TYR A 115 -5.26 3.95 10.53
C TYR A 115 -5.37 3.23 11.88
N ALA A 116 -4.80 2.02 11.99
CA ALA A 116 -4.81 1.24 13.23
C ALA A 116 -4.14 2.00 14.38
N ARG A 117 -2.99 2.63 14.14
CA ARG A 117 -2.32 3.50 15.13
C ARG A 117 -3.22 4.63 15.59
N CYS A 118 -3.85 5.33 14.65
CA CYS A 118 -4.72 6.46 14.95
C CYS A 118 -6.02 6.06 15.70
N LYS A 119 -6.48 4.81 15.57
CA LYS A 119 -7.70 4.31 16.22
C LYS A 119 -7.49 3.62 17.56
N TYR A 120 -6.39 2.87 17.71
CA TYR A 120 -6.22 1.91 18.81
C TYR A 120 -4.94 2.11 19.64
N LEU A 121 -3.99 2.92 19.17
CA LEU A 121 -2.70 3.15 19.84
C LEU A 121 -2.54 4.63 20.25
N LYS A 122 -3.65 5.25 20.68
CA LYS A 122 -3.65 6.60 21.24
C LYS A 122 -3.38 6.58 22.73
#